data_AF-A0A3C1FGA2-F1
#
_entry.id   AF-A0A3C1FGA2-F1
#
_cell.length_a   1.000
_cell.length_b   1.000
_cell.length_c   1.000
_cell.angle_alpha   90.00
_cell.angle_beta   90.00
_cell.angle_gamma   90.00
#
_symmetry.space_group_name_H-M   'P 1'
#
loop_
_entity.id
_entity.type
_entity.pdbx_description
1 polymer ?
#
loop_
_entity_poly.entity_id
_entity_poly.type
_entity_poly.pdbx_seq_one_letter_code
_entity_poly.pdbx_strand_id
1 'polypeptide(L)'
;MSKHRVVVLKIVAGQLSVSEAAAAYGVSRRHVHRLLARYRAEGLAGLEPRSRRPRSNPATTSEEVRARIVELRLALTASGLDAGPAKIGWHLEQEQVRPPAISTIRRILHAAGLVTAQPRKRPKTSYVRFGQKGIGWVIASHAKIAPLTTTVTQNTT
;
A
#
# COMPACT_ATOMS: atom_id res chain seq x y z
N MET A 1 18.03 -18.86 11.28
CA MET A 1 17.27 -20.04 11.75
C MET A 1 16.22 -19.59 12.75
N SER A 2 14.94 -19.95 12.58
CA SER A 2 13.89 -19.58 13.55
C SER A 2 14.10 -20.29 14.89
N LYS A 3 13.78 -19.63 16.01
CA LYS A 3 13.94 -20.20 17.37
C LYS A 3 13.25 -21.57 17.52
N HIS A 4 12.10 -21.75 16.86
CA HIS A 4 11.36 -23.02 16.86
C HIS A 4 12.12 -24.15 16.18
N ARG A 5 12.83 -23.87 15.07
CA ARG A 5 13.65 -24.87 14.37
C ARG A 5 14.77 -25.39 15.23
N VAL A 6 15.50 -24.48 15.89
CA VAL A 6 16.62 -24.85 16.76
C VAL A 6 16.16 -25.74 17.92
N VAL A 7 15.05 -25.36 18.57
CA VAL A 7 14.47 -26.14 19.68
C VAL A 7 14.13 -27.57 19.23
N VAL A 8 13.41 -27.71 18.11
CA VAL A 8 12.97 -29.03 17.64
C VAL A 8 14.13 -29.88 17.16
N LEU A 9 15.08 -29.31 16.40
CA LEU A 9 16.23 -30.05 15.89
C LEU A 9 17.12 -30.58 17.01
N LYS A 10 17.35 -29.80 18.08
CA LYS A 10 18.11 -30.29 19.25
C LYS A 10 17.41 -31.44 19.96
N ILE A 11 16.09 -31.42 20.06
CA ILE A 11 15.32 -32.51 20.67
C ILE A 11 15.36 -33.77 19.78
N VAL A 12 15.17 -33.61 18.48
CA VAL A 12 15.18 -34.72 17.52
C VAL A 12 16.57 -35.37 17.41
N ALA A 13 17.63 -34.56 17.51
CA ALA A 13 19.01 -35.04 17.57
C ALA A 13 19.40 -35.67 18.93
N GLY A 14 18.48 -35.75 19.90
CA GLY A 14 18.73 -36.31 21.22
C GLY A 14 19.62 -35.45 22.13
N GLN A 15 19.91 -34.20 21.75
CA GLN A 15 20.80 -33.31 22.50
C GLN A 15 20.12 -32.66 23.70
N LEU A 16 18.80 -32.55 23.69
CA LEU A 16 18.01 -31.98 24.78
C LEU A 16 16.69 -32.75 24.94
N SER A 17 16.28 -32.97 26.18
CA SER A 17 14.90 -33.37 26.48
C SER A 17 13.93 -32.20 26.26
N VAL A 18 12.64 -32.51 26.19
CA VAL A 18 11.56 -31.50 26.08
C VAL A 18 11.60 -30.51 27.25
N SER A 19 11.88 -30.98 28.46
CA SER A 19 11.94 -30.13 29.66
C SER A 19 13.13 -29.20 29.63
N GLU A 20 14.31 -29.68 29.24
CA GLU A 20 15.52 -28.86 29.14
C GLU A 20 15.39 -27.82 28.03
N ALA A 21 14.85 -28.21 26.87
CA ALA A 21 14.61 -27.28 25.77
C ALA A 21 13.56 -26.21 26.14
N ALA A 22 12.53 -26.58 26.91
CA ALA A 22 11.55 -25.61 27.41
C ALA A 22 12.21 -24.55 28.32
N ALA A 23 13.05 -25.00 29.26
CA ALA A 23 13.77 -24.11 30.17
C ALA A 23 14.81 -23.24 29.44
N ALA A 24 15.69 -23.86 28.64
CA ALA A 24 16.80 -23.20 27.96
C ALA A 24 16.34 -22.14 26.95
N TYR A 25 15.19 -22.34 26.32
CA TYR A 25 14.67 -21.41 25.32
C TYR A 25 13.48 -20.58 25.82
N GLY A 26 13.10 -20.67 27.10
CA GLY A 26 11.99 -19.89 27.67
C GLY A 26 10.67 -20.10 26.94
N VAL A 27 10.35 -21.36 26.59
CA VAL A 27 9.08 -21.74 25.94
C VAL A 27 8.38 -22.78 26.79
N SER A 28 7.04 -22.76 26.82
CA SER A 28 6.31 -23.76 27.60
C SER A 28 6.47 -25.17 27.00
N ARG A 29 6.52 -26.20 27.85
CA ARG A 29 6.54 -27.61 27.41
C ARG A 29 5.41 -27.92 26.42
N ARG A 30 4.21 -27.37 26.66
CA ARG A 30 3.05 -27.47 25.76
C ARG A 30 3.34 -26.92 24.35
N HIS A 31 4.06 -25.81 24.26
CA HIS A 31 4.47 -25.24 22.97
C HIS A 31 5.49 -26.14 22.27
N VAL A 32 6.46 -26.70 23.01
CA VAL A 32 7.45 -27.65 22.47
C VAL A 32 6.77 -28.90 21.92
N HIS A 33 5.85 -29.52 22.65
CA HIS A 33 5.07 -30.67 22.15
C HIS A 33 4.28 -30.32 20.88
N ARG A 34 3.68 -29.13 20.82
CA ARG A 34 2.98 -28.66 19.61
C ARG A 34 3.93 -28.53 18.41
N LEU A 35 5.13 -28.01 18.62
CA LEU A 35 6.15 -27.92 17.57
C LEU A 35 6.61 -29.30 17.11
N LEU A 36 6.84 -30.24 18.03
CA LEU A 36 7.20 -31.63 17.71
C LEU A 36 6.09 -32.34 16.91
N ALA A 37 4.82 -32.15 17.30
CA ALA A 37 3.69 -32.70 16.56
C ALA A 37 3.64 -32.15 15.12
N ARG A 38 3.86 -30.85 14.94
CA ARG A 38 3.94 -30.24 13.59
C ARG A 38 5.13 -30.75 12.79
N TYR A 39 6.28 -30.89 13.43
CA TYR A 39 7.47 -31.43 12.78
C TYR A 39 7.27 -32.87 12.31
N ARG A 40 6.58 -33.71 13.09
CA ARG A 40 6.23 -35.08 12.68
C ARG A 40 5.25 -35.11 11.51
N ALA A 41 4.33 -34.15 11.43
CA ALA A 41 3.32 -34.10 10.38
C ALA A 41 3.82 -33.47 9.07
N GLU A 42 4.65 -32.42 9.15
CA GLU A 42 4.97 -31.53 8.02
C GLU A 42 6.49 -31.27 7.88
N GLY A 43 7.33 -31.95 8.67
CA GLY A 43 8.77 -31.77 8.68
C GLY A 43 9.20 -30.34 9.04
N LEU A 44 10.29 -29.88 8.42
CA LEU A 44 10.85 -28.53 8.64
C LEU A 44 9.93 -27.39 8.19
N ALA A 45 8.99 -27.66 7.28
CA ALA A 45 8.01 -26.67 6.81
C ALA A 45 6.98 -26.33 7.90
N GLY A 46 6.59 -27.33 8.71
CA GLY A 46 5.64 -27.14 9.82
C GLY A 46 6.13 -26.22 10.95
N LEU A 47 7.43 -25.91 10.97
CA LEU A 47 8.07 -25.04 11.96
C LEU A 47 8.15 -23.58 11.54
N GLU A 48 7.79 -23.26 10.29
CA GLU A 48 7.73 -21.88 9.86
C GLU A 48 6.62 -21.10 10.56
N PRO A 49 6.82 -19.80 10.84
CA PRO A 49 5.77 -18.95 11.38
C PRO A 49 4.54 -18.95 10.47
N ARG A 50 3.44 -19.50 10.97
CA ARG A 50 2.14 -19.39 10.28
C ARG A 50 1.52 -18.02 10.55
N SER A 51 0.74 -17.55 9.59
CA SER A 51 -0.11 -16.38 9.78
C SER A 51 -0.98 -16.55 11.03
N ARG A 52 -1.01 -15.50 11.87
CA ARG A 52 -1.89 -15.42 13.04
C ARG A 52 -3.27 -14.89 12.67
N ARG A 53 -3.50 -14.53 11.41
CA ARG A 53 -4.77 -14.00 10.94
C ARG A 53 -5.85 -15.09 11.10
N PRO A 54 -7.04 -14.75 11.63
CA PRO A 54 -8.16 -15.69 11.67
C PRO A 54 -8.45 -16.21 10.25
N ARG A 55 -8.76 -17.52 10.16
CA ARG A 55 -8.98 -18.21 8.86
C ARG A 55 -10.24 -17.72 8.16
N SER A 56 -11.24 -17.30 8.93
CA SER A 56 -12.46 -16.68 8.44
C SER A 56 -12.85 -15.51 9.34
N ASN A 57 -13.58 -14.55 8.78
CA ASN A 57 -14.25 -13.51 9.54
C ASN A 57 -15.72 -13.49 9.10
N PRO A 58 -16.66 -14.07 9.88
CA PRO A 58 -18.07 -14.17 9.50
C PRO A 58 -18.76 -12.80 9.37
N ALA A 59 -18.17 -11.73 9.91
CA ALA A 59 -18.64 -10.35 9.70
C ALA A 59 -18.14 -9.74 8.37
N THR A 60 -17.47 -10.52 7.52
CA THR A 60 -17.03 -10.07 6.21
C THR A 60 -18.23 -10.04 5.28
N THR A 61 -18.53 -8.87 4.72
CA THR A 61 -19.46 -8.71 3.60
C THR A 61 -19.20 -9.79 2.55
N SER A 62 -20.24 -10.53 2.18
CA SER A 62 -20.13 -11.64 1.24
C SER A 62 -19.57 -11.17 -0.10
N GLU A 63 -18.95 -12.10 -0.84
CA GLU A 63 -18.29 -11.74 -2.09
C GLU A 63 -19.29 -11.28 -3.15
N GLU A 64 -20.51 -11.82 -3.12
CA GLU A 64 -21.61 -11.42 -4.01
C GLU A 64 -21.99 -9.96 -3.79
N VAL A 65 -22.11 -9.52 -2.54
CA VAL A 65 -22.42 -8.12 -2.22
C VAL A 65 -21.27 -7.20 -2.61
N ARG A 66 -20.01 -7.66 -2.47
CA ARG A 66 -18.84 -6.89 -2.93
C ARG A 66 -18.83 -6.70 -4.43
N ALA A 67 -19.05 -7.76 -5.19
CA ALA A 67 -19.17 -7.72 -6.64
C ALA A 67 -20.28 -6.75 -7.06
N ARG A 68 -21.46 -6.84 -6.40
CA ARG A 68 -22.58 -5.96 -6.70
C ARG A 68 -22.30 -4.49 -6.42
N ILE A 69 -21.60 -4.16 -5.33
CA ILE A 69 -21.15 -2.81 -5.02
C ILE A 69 -20.25 -2.24 -6.13
N VAL A 70 -19.35 -3.07 -6.67
CA VAL A 70 -18.43 -2.70 -7.75
C VAL A 70 -19.20 -2.47 -9.06
N GLU A 71 -20.12 -3.36 -9.41
CA GLU A 71 -20.98 -3.24 -10.58
C GLU A 71 -21.81 -1.95 -10.54
N LEU A 72 -22.49 -1.68 -9.42
CA LEU A 72 -23.29 -0.46 -9.24
C LEU A 72 -22.44 0.79 -9.38
N ARG A 73 -21.21 0.80 -8.82
CA ARG A 73 -20.28 1.92 -8.97
C ARG A 73 -19.95 2.16 -10.45
N LEU A 74 -19.66 1.11 -11.21
CA LEU A 74 -19.30 1.21 -12.62
C LEU A 74 -20.49 1.66 -13.47
N ALA A 75 -21.67 1.06 -13.27
CA ALA A 75 -22.89 1.41 -14.00
C ALA A 75 -23.34 2.85 -13.75
N LEU A 76 -23.32 3.31 -12.50
CA LEU A 76 -23.66 4.69 -12.15
C LEU A 76 -22.63 5.69 -12.69
N THR A 77 -21.34 5.35 -12.65
CA THR A 77 -20.29 6.21 -13.22
C THR A 77 -20.40 6.30 -14.74
N ALA A 78 -20.68 5.18 -15.42
CA ALA A 78 -20.85 5.14 -16.88
C ALA A 78 -22.08 5.93 -17.36
N SER A 79 -23.14 5.97 -16.55
CA SER A 79 -24.34 6.77 -16.83
C SER A 79 -24.21 8.25 -16.41
N GLY A 80 -23.05 8.67 -15.87
CA GLY A 80 -22.82 10.04 -15.41
C GLY A 80 -23.59 10.43 -14.15
N LEU A 81 -24.13 9.46 -13.42
CA LEU A 81 -24.88 9.67 -12.18
C LEU A 81 -23.96 9.70 -10.95
N ASP A 82 -24.46 10.27 -9.84
CA ASP A 82 -23.75 10.21 -8.57
C ASP A 82 -23.60 8.75 -8.10
N ALA A 83 -22.36 8.26 -8.12
CA ALA A 83 -21.99 6.91 -7.72
C ALA A 83 -21.44 6.85 -6.29
N GLY A 84 -21.81 7.78 -5.41
CA GLY A 84 -21.36 7.86 -4.03
C GLY A 84 -21.71 6.60 -3.20
N PRO A 85 -20.95 6.29 -2.13
CA PRO A 85 -21.18 5.11 -1.29
C PRO A 85 -22.58 5.04 -0.66
N ALA A 86 -23.18 6.19 -0.31
CA ALA A 86 -24.55 6.25 0.21
C ALA A 86 -25.58 5.90 -0.87
N LYS A 87 -25.38 6.37 -2.10
CA LYS A 87 -26.24 6.07 -3.25
C LYS A 87 -26.19 4.59 -3.60
N ILE A 88 -24.99 4.00 -3.60
CA ILE A 88 -24.82 2.56 -3.80
C ILE A 88 -25.54 1.77 -2.71
N GLY A 89 -25.45 2.20 -1.45
CA GLY A 89 -26.23 1.61 -0.35
C GLY A 89 -27.74 1.64 -0.62
N TRP A 90 -28.26 2.78 -1.07
CA TRP A 90 -29.68 2.92 -1.43
C TRP A 90 -30.08 1.97 -2.58
N HIS A 91 -29.26 1.84 -3.62
CA HIS A 91 -29.52 0.90 -4.72
C HIS A 91 -29.55 -0.56 -4.24
N LEU A 92 -28.67 -0.96 -3.33
CA LEU A 92 -28.69 -2.30 -2.73
C LEU A 92 -29.97 -2.55 -1.92
N GLU A 93 -30.46 -1.56 -1.19
CA GLU A 93 -31.73 -1.66 -0.46
C GLU A 93 -32.92 -1.86 -1.41
N GLN A 94 -32.93 -1.17 -2.57
CA GLN A 94 -33.97 -1.38 -3.58
C GLN A 94 -33.94 -2.80 -4.18
N GLU A 95 -32.77 -3.42 -4.21
CA GLU A 95 -32.56 -4.81 -4.66
C GLU A 95 -32.82 -5.84 -3.54
N GLN A 96 -33.32 -5.42 -2.37
CA GLN A 96 -33.55 -6.27 -1.19
C GLN A 96 -32.27 -6.94 -0.63
N VAL A 97 -31.10 -6.41 -0.99
CA VAL A 97 -29.81 -6.84 -0.45
C VAL A 97 -29.49 -5.97 0.76
N ARG A 98 -29.27 -6.59 1.92
CA ARG A 98 -28.90 -5.84 3.13
C ARG A 98 -27.58 -5.09 2.91
N PRO A 99 -27.56 -3.75 2.84
CA PRO A 99 -26.34 -3.03 2.53
C PRO A 99 -25.38 -3.11 3.72
N PRO A 100 -24.07 -3.27 3.47
CA PRO A 100 -23.08 -3.05 4.52
C PRO A 100 -23.00 -1.55 4.84
N ALA A 101 -22.40 -1.21 5.99
CA ALA A 101 -22.22 0.19 6.37
C ALA A 101 -21.49 1.00 5.27
N ILE A 102 -21.83 2.28 5.13
CA ILE A 102 -21.25 3.21 4.14
C ILE A 102 -19.70 3.19 4.16
N SER A 103 -19.10 3.12 5.36
CA SER A 103 -17.65 3.01 5.53
C SER A 103 -17.06 1.72 4.95
N THR A 104 -17.82 0.63 5.01
CA THR A 104 -17.46 -0.66 4.41
C THR A 104 -17.57 -0.61 2.89
N ILE A 105 -18.64 -0.02 2.34
CA ILE A 105 -18.78 0.24 0.90
C ILE A 105 -17.58 1.06 0.40
N ARG A 106 -17.25 2.17 1.09
CA ARG A 106 -16.08 3.00 0.77
C ARG A 106 -14.78 2.19 0.78
N ARG A 107 -14.57 1.33 1.79
CA ARG A 107 -13.37 0.46 1.87
C ARG A 107 -13.32 -0.57 0.74
N ILE A 108 -14.45 -1.16 0.36
CA ILE A 108 -14.56 -2.09 -0.78
C ILE A 108 -14.16 -1.36 -2.07
N LEU A 109 -14.73 -0.17 -2.30
CA LEU A 109 -14.41 0.63 -3.48
C LEU A 109 -12.94 1.08 -3.52
N HIS A 110 -12.34 1.42 -2.37
CA HIS A 110 -10.91 1.70 -2.28
C HIS A 110 -10.05 0.46 -2.60
N ALA A 111 -10.40 -0.70 -2.06
CA ALA A 111 -9.70 -1.94 -2.34
C ALA A 111 -9.80 -2.34 -3.82
N ALA A 112 -10.92 -2.00 -4.48
CA ALA A 112 -11.13 -2.18 -5.91
C ALA A 112 -10.51 -1.08 -6.79
N GLY A 113 -9.89 -0.04 -6.21
CA GLY A 113 -9.27 1.05 -6.96
C GLY A 113 -10.24 2.06 -7.60
N LEU A 114 -11.54 2.01 -7.25
CA LEU A 114 -12.60 2.83 -7.86
C LEU A 114 -12.84 4.19 -7.17
N VAL A 115 -11.97 4.55 -6.23
CA VAL A 115 -11.99 5.83 -5.52
C VAL A 115 -10.68 6.57 -5.78
N THR A 116 -10.76 7.67 -6.52
CA THR A 116 -9.64 8.59 -6.66
C THR A 116 -9.34 9.20 -5.30
N ALA A 117 -8.13 8.98 -4.79
CA ALA A 117 -7.71 9.60 -3.54
C ALA A 117 -7.73 11.12 -3.70
N GLN A 118 -8.44 11.82 -2.81
CA GLN A 118 -8.42 13.27 -2.78
C GLN A 118 -6.96 13.73 -2.63
N PRO A 119 -6.46 14.66 -3.47
CA PRO A 119 -5.13 15.21 -3.28
C PRO A 119 -5.03 15.81 -1.87
N ARG A 120 -3.97 15.42 -1.15
CA ARG A 120 -3.76 15.89 0.22
C ARG A 120 -3.63 17.40 0.22
N LYS A 121 -4.19 18.04 1.25
CA LYS A 121 -4.03 19.49 1.46
C LYS A 121 -2.55 19.86 1.36
N ARG A 122 -2.26 20.92 0.59
CA ARG A 122 -0.91 21.42 0.38
C ARG A 122 -0.19 21.58 1.74
N PRO A 123 1.01 21.02 1.92
CA PRO A 123 1.73 21.14 3.18
C PRO A 123 2.07 22.61 3.45
N LYS A 124 1.88 23.07 4.70
CA LYS A 124 2.13 24.47 5.09
C LYS A 124 3.56 24.93 4.82
N THR A 125 4.52 24.01 4.83
CA THR A 125 5.94 24.27 4.55
C THR A 125 6.19 24.75 3.12
N SER A 126 5.26 24.52 2.19
CA SER A 126 5.40 24.95 0.81
C SER A 126 4.84 26.34 0.53
N TYR A 127 4.26 27.03 1.53
CA TYR A 127 3.84 28.42 1.36
C TYR A 127 5.06 29.33 1.20
N VAL A 128 5.19 29.95 0.03
CA VAL A 128 6.11 31.07 -0.19
C VAL A 128 5.43 32.36 0.27
N ARG A 129 6.12 33.17 1.07
CA ARG A 129 5.64 34.51 1.44
C ARG A 129 5.53 35.35 0.16
N PHE A 130 4.42 36.05 0.00
CA PHE A 130 4.25 36.99 -1.09
C PHE A 130 5.29 38.11 -0.92
N GLY A 131 6.30 38.12 -1.77
CA GLY A 131 7.32 39.17 -1.83
C GLY A 131 7.33 39.77 -3.23
N GLN A 132 7.19 41.09 -3.31
CA GLN A 132 7.32 41.83 -4.56
C GLN A 132 8.75 41.60 -5.08
N LYS A 133 8.91 40.90 -6.21
CA LYS A 133 10.23 40.80 -6.85
C LYS A 133 10.62 42.19 -7.33
N GLY A 134 11.54 42.84 -6.61
CA GLY A 134 12.14 44.10 -7.04
C GLY A 134 12.80 43.90 -8.41
N ILE A 135 12.36 44.68 -9.39
CA ILE A 135 12.96 44.77 -10.71
C ILE A 135 14.30 45.49 -10.52
N GLY A 136 15.37 44.73 -10.33
CA GLY A 136 16.73 45.27 -10.32
C GLY A 136 17.13 45.65 -11.73
N TRP A 137 17.04 46.93 -12.08
CA TRP A 137 17.72 47.49 -13.25
C TRP A 137 19.22 47.52 -12.97
N VAL A 138 19.97 46.59 -13.57
CA VAL A 138 21.43 46.70 -13.65
C VAL A 138 21.75 47.43 -14.95
N ILE A 139 22.13 48.70 -14.84
CA ILE A 139 22.71 49.47 -15.94
C ILE A 139 24.13 48.95 -16.16
N ALA A 140 24.30 48.02 -17.10
CA ALA A 140 25.62 47.59 -17.56
C ALA A 140 26.08 48.54 -18.68
N SER A 141 26.90 49.51 -18.29
CA SER A 141 27.77 50.31 -19.15
C SER A 141 28.71 49.38 -19.94
N HIS A 142 28.64 49.37 -21.27
CA HIS A 142 29.75 48.90 -22.11
C HIS A 142 29.89 49.79 -23.37
N ALA A 143 31.07 50.38 -23.46
CA ALA A 143 31.55 51.19 -24.56
C ALA A 143 32.01 50.34 -25.76
N LYS A 144 32.05 51.03 -26.92
CA LYS A 144 32.76 50.74 -28.19
C LYS A 144 32.09 49.78 -29.18
N ILE A 145 31.44 50.38 -30.17
CA ILE A 145 31.09 49.81 -31.48
C ILE A 145 32.28 50.06 -32.43
N ALA A 146 32.81 49.00 -33.03
CA ALA A 146 33.61 49.06 -34.25
C ALA A 146 33.33 47.80 -35.09
N PRO A 147 32.62 47.90 -36.24
CA PRO A 147 32.47 46.78 -37.14
C PRO A 147 33.69 46.65 -38.07
N LEU A 148 34.20 45.42 -38.15
CA LEU A 148 35.21 44.94 -39.09
C LEU A 148 34.69 45.12 -40.53
N THR A 149 35.45 45.83 -41.38
CA THR A 149 35.21 45.87 -42.82
C THR A 149 35.69 44.57 -43.46
N THR A 150 34.73 43.83 -44.03
CA THR A 150 34.92 42.65 -44.87
C THR A 150 35.84 42.96 -46.06
N THR A 151 36.90 42.17 -46.21
CA THR A 151 37.72 42.10 -47.44
C THR A 151 36.88 41.49 -48.57
N VAL A 152 36.65 42.27 -49.62
CA VAL A 152 36.15 41.78 -50.91
C VAL A 152 37.35 41.32 -51.74
N THR A 153 37.41 40.01 -52.00
CA THR A 153 38.30 39.37 -52.97
C THR A 153 37.75 39.59 -54.37
N GLN A 154 38.56 40.15 -55.27
CA GLN A 154 38.35 40.08 -56.72
C GLN A 154 39.62 39.48 -57.36
N ASN A 155 39.45 38.26 -57.87
CA ASN A 155 40.13 37.58 -58.99
C ASN A 155 40.49 38.56 -60.15
N THR A 156 41.32 38.30 -61.16
CA THR A 156 42.27 37.27 -61.63
C THR A 156 42.79 37.84 -62.96
N THR A 157 44.05 37.54 -63.32
CA THR A 157 44.70 37.54 -64.66
C THR A 157 44.47 38.70 -65.62
#